data_AF-A0A1G9HRE6-F1
#
_entry.id   AF-A0A1G9HRE6-F1
#
_cell.length_a   1.000
_cell.length_b   1.000
_cell.length_c   1.000
_cell.angle_alpha   90.00
_cell.angle_beta   90.00
_cell.angle_gamma   90.00
#
_symmetry.space_group_name_H-M   'P 1'
#
loop_
_entity.id
_entity.type
_entity.pdbx_description
1 polymer ?
#
loop_
_entity_poly.entity_id
_entity_poly.type
_entity_poly.pdbx_seq_one_letter_code
_entity_poly.pdbx_strand_id
1 'polypeptide(L)'
;MSLTPGQVQQRLFDVHQELGAAARAVADARNAEVHAIEALTMAKARAILSEECPRPKRGENGVTVADRDAWVDQATSDERFDAAVKEQVRKAAEDRLRVVRDQASVVQSLSALMRAEMSLGAGVGA
;
A
#
# COMPACT_ATOMS: atom_id res chain seq x y z
N MET A 1 -3.59 26.48 -23.65
CA MET A 1 -2.25 25.97 -24.06
C MET A 1 -2.45 24.56 -24.58
N SER A 2 -2.25 24.35 -25.88
CA SER A 2 -2.36 23.02 -26.50
C SER A 2 -1.06 22.25 -26.29
N LEU A 3 -1.13 20.97 -25.92
CA LEU A 3 0.07 20.12 -25.83
C LEU A 3 0.57 19.78 -27.23
N THR A 4 1.90 19.80 -27.41
CA THR A 4 2.54 19.33 -28.65
C THR A 4 2.68 17.80 -28.65
N PRO A 5 2.78 17.14 -29.82
CA PRO A 5 2.95 15.69 -29.88
C PRO A 5 4.16 15.18 -29.09
N GLY A 6 5.28 15.91 -29.13
CA GLY A 6 6.48 15.58 -28.36
C GLY A 6 6.27 15.65 -26.85
N GLN A 7 5.48 16.62 -26.36
CA GLN A 7 5.13 16.72 -24.95
C GLN A 7 4.24 15.57 -24.48
N VAL A 8 3.31 15.10 -25.33
CA VAL A 8 2.48 13.94 -25.01
C VAL A 8 3.30 12.64 -24.98
N GLN A 9 4.23 12.46 -25.92
CA GLN A 9 5.15 11.33 -25.90
C GLN A 9 6.03 11.33 -24.65
N GLN A 10 6.57 12.49 -24.27
CA GLN A 10 7.33 12.62 -23.03
C GLN A 10 6.47 12.25 -21.82
N ARG A 11 5.23 12.75 -21.77
CA ARG A 11 4.32 12.45 -20.66
C ARG A 11 3.95 10.96 -20.57
N LEU A 12 3.79 10.28 -21.70
CA LEU A 12 3.60 8.82 -21.73
C LEU A 12 4.80 8.07 -21.14
N PHE A 13 6.02 8.50 -21.48
CA PHE A 13 7.23 7.92 -20.91
C PHE A 13 7.32 8.15 -19.40
N ASP A 14 7.05 9.37 -18.94
CA ASP A 14 7.06 9.72 -17.52
C ASP A 14 6.05 8.85 -16.74
N VAL A 15 4.82 8.74 -17.23
CA VAL A 15 3.78 7.91 -16.60
C VAL A 15 4.15 6.43 -16.61
N HIS A 16 4.81 5.93 -17.66
CA HIS A 16 5.31 4.56 -17.69
C HIS A 16 6.36 4.30 -16.61
N GLN A 17 7.31 5.22 -16.41
CA GLN A 17 8.30 5.11 -15.33
C GLN A 17 7.64 5.19 -13.95
N GLU A 18 6.67 6.10 -13.77
CA GLU A 18 5.89 6.24 -12.54
C GLU A 18 5.10 4.96 -12.23
N LEU A 19 4.54 4.27 -13.23
CA LEU A 19 3.85 2.98 -13.05
C LEU A 19 4.81 1.92 -12.50
N GLY A 20 6.01 1.81 -13.08
CA GLY A 20 7.02 0.87 -12.61
C GLY A 20 7.52 1.17 -11.19
N ALA A 21 7.67 2.45 -10.83
CA ALA A 21 8.00 2.87 -9.47
C ALA A 21 6.87 2.55 -8.48
N ALA A 22 5.62 2.89 -8.82
CA ALA A 22 4.47 2.63 -7.96
C ALA A 22 4.21 1.13 -7.74
N ALA A 23 4.37 0.31 -8.78
CA ALA A 23 4.23 -1.14 -8.66
C ALA A 23 5.28 -1.76 -7.72
N ARG A 24 6.54 -1.30 -7.80
CA ARG A 24 7.60 -1.73 -6.86
C ARG A 24 7.30 -1.29 -5.44
N ALA A 25 6.86 -0.05 -5.24
CA ALA A 25 6.49 0.46 -3.92
C ALA A 25 5.37 -0.38 -3.26
N VAL A 26 4.39 -0.86 -4.04
CA VAL A 26 3.35 -1.77 -3.54
C VAL A 26 3.94 -3.12 -3.13
N ALA A 27 4.86 -3.68 -3.92
CA ALA A 27 5.52 -4.94 -3.59
C ALA A 27 6.36 -4.82 -2.30
N ASP A 28 7.15 -3.76 -2.19
CA ASP A 28 7.98 -3.48 -1.01
C ASP A 28 7.12 -3.27 0.25
N ALA A 29 6.03 -2.51 0.13
CA ALA A 29 5.10 -2.28 1.24
C ALA A 29 4.38 -3.56 1.68
N ARG A 30 4.00 -4.43 0.74
CA ARG A 30 3.42 -5.75 1.05
C ARG A 30 4.41 -6.63 1.83
N ASN A 31 5.65 -6.70 1.37
CA ASN A 31 6.68 -7.48 2.07
C ASN A 31 6.91 -6.94 3.48
N ALA A 32 6.98 -5.61 3.63
CA ALA A 32 7.13 -4.99 4.94
C ALA A 32 5.95 -5.27 5.88
N GLU A 33 4.71 -5.22 5.38
CA GLU A 33 3.51 -5.57 6.16
C GLU A 33 3.53 -7.04 6.59
N VAL A 34 3.87 -7.96 5.70
CA VAL A 34 3.97 -9.39 6.02
C VAL A 34 4.99 -9.60 7.15
N HIS A 35 6.18 -9.01 7.03
CA HIS A 35 7.20 -9.14 8.08
C HIS A 35 6.77 -8.54 9.42
N ALA A 36 6.03 -7.44 9.42
CA ALA A 36 5.50 -6.85 10.64
C ALA A 36 4.41 -7.73 11.29
N ILE A 37 3.55 -8.37 10.49
CA ILE A 37 2.55 -9.34 10.98
C ILE A 37 3.24 -10.58 11.56
N GLU A 38 4.27 -11.10 10.90
CA GLU A 38 5.07 -12.22 11.41
C GLU A 38 5.74 -11.85 12.73
N ALA A 39 6.35 -10.66 12.82
CA ALA A 39 6.97 -10.16 14.04
C ALA A 39 5.96 -10.04 15.20
N LEU A 40 4.77 -9.49 14.95
CA LEU A 40 3.69 -9.43 15.92
C LEU A 40 3.25 -10.82 16.37
N THR A 41 3.10 -11.76 15.43
CA THR A 41 2.70 -13.15 15.75
C THR A 41 3.74 -13.82 16.65
N MET A 42 5.03 -13.65 16.34
CA MET A 42 6.12 -14.14 17.16
C MET A 42 6.16 -13.45 18.54
N ALA A 43 5.93 -12.14 18.59
CA ALA A 43 5.87 -11.37 19.84
C ALA A 43 4.73 -11.86 20.74
N LYS A 44 3.54 -12.11 20.17
CA LYS A 44 2.40 -12.70 20.91
C LYS A 44 2.72 -14.08 21.45
N ALA A 45 3.35 -14.93 20.65
CA ALA A 45 3.78 -16.25 21.10
C ALA A 45 4.80 -16.15 22.25
N ARG A 46 5.80 -15.27 22.14
CA ARG A 46 6.77 -15.01 23.22
C ARG A 46 6.10 -14.50 24.48
N ALA A 47 5.19 -13.54 24.37
CA ALA A 47 4.47 -12.96 25.49
C ALA A 47 3.65 -14.04 26.23
N ILE A 48 2.90 -14.87 25.51
CA ILE A 48 2.11 -15.95 26.11
C ILE A 48 2.99 -16.97 26.87
N LEU A 49 4.18 -17.26 26.33
CA LEU A 49 5.11 -18.22 26.92
C LEU A 49 6.01 -17.62 28.01
N SER A 50 5.98 -16.29 28.20
CA SER A 50 6.76 -15.61 29.23
C SER A 50 6.36 -16.08 30.64
N GLU A 51 7.32 -16.12 31.54
CA GLU A 51 7.06 -16.40 32.96
C GLU A 51 6.25 -15.28 33.63
N GLU A 52 6.36 -14.06 33.10
CA GLU A 52 5.62 -12.88 33.55
C GLU A 52 4.15 -12.90 33.11
N CYS A 53 3.80 -13.76 32.16
CA CYS A 53 2.45 -13.88 31.62
C CYS A 53 1.48 -14.36 32.72
N PRO A 54 0.42 -13.59 33.02
CA PRO A 54 -0.58 -13.97 34.02
C PRO A 54 -1.21 -15.34 33.67
N ARG A 55 -1.05 -16.32 34.56
CA ARG A 55 -1.59 -17.67 34.34
C ARG A 55 -3.03 -17.75 34.86
N PRO A 56 -4.03 -18.01 34.01
CA PRO A 56 -5.41 -18.08 34.46
C PRO A 56 -5.61 -19.18 35.50
N LYS A 57 -6.32 -18.88 36.58
CA LYS A 57 -6.62 -19.83 37.67
C LYS A 57 -8.09 -19.74 38.05
N ARG A 58 -8.69 -20.85 38.47
CA ARG A 58 -10.07 -20.89 38.98
C ARG A 58 -10.10 -20.43 40.45
N GLY A 59 -11.00 -19.50 40.80
CA GLY A 59 -11.22 -19.02 42.17
C GLY A 59 -11.63 -17.55 42.24
N GLU A 60 -12.08 -17.09 43.42
CA GLU A 60 -12.66 -15.74 43.67
C GLU A 60 -11.67 -14.58 43.45
N ASN A 61 -10.35 -14.86 43.47
CA ASN A 61 -9.27 -13.91 43.18
C ASN A 61 -8.33 -14.41 42.07
N GLY A 62 -8.85 -15.22 41.14
CA GLY A 62 -8.08 -15.76 40.02
C GLY A 62 -7.93 -14.77 38.86
N VAL A 63 -6.74 -14.70 38.27
CA VAL A 63 -6.52 -14.06 36.97
C VAL A 63 -7.41 -14.76 35.94
N THR A 64 -8.19 -13.98 35.18
CA THR A 64 -9.04 -14.50 34.12
C THR A 64 -8.27 -14.65 32.81
N VAL A 65 -8.86 -15.37 31.85
CA VAL A 65 -8.32 -15.43 30.48
C VAL A 65 -8.28 -14.04 29.84
N ALA A 66 -9.28 -13.19 30.13
CA ALA A 66 -9.34 -11.83 29.62
C ALA A 66 -8.18 -10.96 30.17
N ASP A 67 -7.81 -11.11 31.44
CA ASP A 67 -6.70 -10.37 32.04
C ASP A 67 -5.36 -10.76 31.40
N ARG A 68 -5.16 -12.06 31.13
CA ARG A 68 -3.98 -12.54 30.39
C ARG A 68 -3.95 -11.96 28.98
N ASP A 69 -5.07 -12.01 28.26
CA ASP A 69 -5.12 -11.54 26.88
C ASP A 69 -4.89 -10.02 26.80
N ALA A 70 -5.43 -9.25 27.75
CA ALA A 70 -5.14 -7.82 27.90
C ALA A 70 -3.65 -7.55 28.19
N TRP A 71 -3.03 -8.36 29.04
CA TRP A 71 -1.59 -8.27 29.30
C TRP A 71 -0.75 -8.57 28.04
N VAL A 72 -1.10 -9.61 27.28
CA VAL A 72 -0.41 -9.96 26.02
C VAL A 72 -0.57 -8.84 24.98
N ASP A 73 -1.76 -8.27 24.85
CA ASP A 73 -2.00 -7.16 23.94
C ASP A 73 -1.21 -5.91 24.35
N GLN A 74 -1.07 -5.64 25.65
CA GLN A 74 -0.22 -4.55 26.14
C GLN A 74 1.27 -4.82 25.93
N ALA A 75 1.71 -6.06 26.14
CA ALA A 75 3.10 -6.48 25.95
C ALA A 75 3.54 -6.51 24.48
N THR A 76 2.58 -6.50 23.54
CA THR A 76 2.82 -6.51 22.09
C THR A 76 2.28 -5.26 21.39
N SER A 77 2.08 -4.17 22.15
CA SER A 77 1.49 -2.92 21.64
C SER A 77 2.31 -2.30 20.51
N ASP A 78 3.64 -2.39 20.61
CA ASP A 78 4.56 -1.75 19.67
C ASP A 78 4.58 -2.50 18.34
N GLU A 79 4.67 -3.83 18.36
CA GLU A 79 4.56 -4.64 17.14
C GLU A 79 3.18 -4.54 16.51
N ARG A 80 2.13 -4.42 17.32
CA ARG A 80 0.75 -4.19 16.82
C ARG A 80 0.65 -2.86 16.11
N PHE A 81 1.24 -1.81 16.69
CA PHE A 81 1.27 -0.49 16.09
C PHE A 81 2.08 -0.49 14.80
N ASP A 82 3.27 -1.08 14.78
CA ASP A 82 4.09 -1.16 13.56
C ASP A 82 3.37 -1.91 12.44
N ALA A 83 2.76 -3.07 12.73
CA ALA A 83 1.96 -3.82 11.76
C ALA A 83 0.82 -2.96 11.17
N ALA A 84 0.10 -2.22 12.00
CA ALA A 84 -0.95 -1.30 11.55
C ALA A 84 -0.39 -0.17 10.67
N VAL A 85 0.77 0.38 11.01
CA VAL A 85 1.45 1.39 10.19
C VAL A 85 1.83 0.81 8.82
N LYS A 86 2.40 -0.40 8.77
CA LYS A 86 2.77 -1.04 7.48
C LYS A 86 1.55 -1.33 6.61
N GLU A 87 0.43 -1.74 7.21
CA GLU A 87 -0.84 -1.89 6.50
C GLU A 87 -1.27 -0.57 5.83
N GLN A 88 -1.22 0.55 6.57
CA GLN A 88 -1.57 1.85 6.00
C GLN A 88 -0.61 2.31 4.91
N VAL A 89 0.68 2.02 5.05
CA VAL A 89 1.68 2.30 4.01
C VAL A 89 1.38 1.50 2.74
N ARG A 90 1.02 0.21 2.85
CA ARG A 90 0.60 -0.58 1.69
C ARG A 90 -0.65 0.01 1.03
N LYS A 91 -1.67 0.38 1.80
CA LYS A 91 -2.90 1.00 1.27
C LYS A 91 -2.58 2.29 0.52
N ALA A 92 -1.75 3.15 1.09
CA ALA A 92 -1.31 4.38 0.44
C ALA A 92 -0.54 4.11 -0.87
N ALA A 93 0.30 3.07 -0.91
CA ALA A 93 1.00 2.67 -2.14
C ALA A 93 0.03 2.14 -3.21
N GLU A 94 -0.98 1.36 -2.81
CA GLU A 94 -2.03 0.85 -3.72
C GLU A 94 -2.87 2.00 -4.30
N ASP A 95 -3.25 2.98 -3.46
CA ASP A 95 -3.95 4.18 -3.90
C ASP A 95 -3.10 5.00 -4.88
N ARG A 96 -1.80 5.16 -4.61
CA ARG A 96 -0.89 5.82 -5.54
C ARG A 96 -0.82 5.09 -6.88
N LEU A 97 -0.71 3.76 -6.88
CA LEU A 97 -0.72 2.96 -8.11
C LEU A 97 -2.03 3.15 -8.90
N ARG A 98 -3.17 3.21 -8.22
CA ARG A 98 -4.46 3.52 -8.86
C ARG A 98 -4.46 4.90 -9.51
N VAL A 99 -3.99 5.93 -8.80
CA VAL A 99 -3.88 7.29 -9.36
C VAL A 99 -2.98 7.33 -10.60
N VAL A 100 -1.83 6.63 -10.61
CA VAL A 100 -0.97 6.57 -11.80
C VAL A 100 -1.68 5.88 -12.96
N ARG A 101 -2.43 4.80 -12.71
CA ARG A 101 -3.21 4.11 -13.76
C ARG A 101 -4.29 5.03 -14.36
N ASP A 102 -4.96 5.80 -13.52
CA ASP A 102 -5.95 6.79 -13.98
C ASP A 102 -5.28 7.88 -14.83
N GLN A 103 -4.11 8.36 -14.41
CA GLN A 103 -3.30 9.30 -15.21
C GLN A 103 -2.88 8.70 -16.56
N ALA A 104 -2.47 7.42 -16.59
CA ALA A 104 -2.12 6.73 -17.83
C ALA A 104 -3.30 6.69 -18.82
N SER A 105 -4.51 6.41 -18.32
CA SER A 105 -5.73 6.41 -19.13
C SER A 105 -6.04 7.80 -19.73
N VAL A 106 -5.86 8.87 -18.94
CA VAL A 106 -6.03 10.25 -19.42
C VAL A 106 -5.01 10.58 -20.52
N VAL A 107 -3.74 10.24 -20.34
CA VAL A 107 -2.69 10.54 -21.34
C VAL A 107 -2.89 9.72 -22.62
N GLN A 108 -3.36 8.47 -22.52
CA GLN A 108 -3.74 7.66 -23.68
C GLN A 108 -4.90 8.28 -24.45
N SER A 109 -5.92 8.77 -23.75
CA SER A 109 -7.06 9.50 -24.33
C SER A 109 -6.61 10.75 -25.07
N LEU A 110 -5.73 11.55 -24.46
CA LEU A 110 -5.15 12.74 -25.10
C LEU A 110 -4.34 12.38 -26.36
N SER A 111 -3.55 11.31 -26.30
CA SER A 111 -2.78 10.81 -27.45
C SER A 111 -3.68 10.37 -28.61
N ALA A 112 -4.83 9.76 -28.31
CA ALA A 112 -5.82 9.37 -29.32
C ALA A 112 -6.47 10.59 -29.97
N LEU A 113 -6.87 11.59 -29.18
CA LEU A 113 -7.46 12.83 -29.68
C LEU A 113 -6.50 13.58 -30.62
N MET A 114 -5.22 13.70 -30.24
CA MET A 114 -4.23 14.36 -31.09
C MET A 114 -3.97 13.63 -32.41
N ARG A 115 -4.00 12.29 -32.41
CA ARG A 115 -3.91 11.51 -33.65
C ARG A 115 -5.11 11.75 -34.56
N ALA A 116 -6.31 11.87 -34.00
CA ALA A 116 -7.52 12.20 -34.76
C ALA A 116 -7.43 13.62 -35.35
N GLU A 117 -6.98 14.61 -34.58
CA GLU A 117 -6.79 15.99 -35.06
C GLU A 117 -5.73 16.07 -36.17
N MET A 118 -4.59 15.38 -36.03
CA MET A 118 -3.56 15.33 -37.09
C MET A 118 -4.08 14.66 -38.36
N SER A 119 -4.89 13.60 -38.23
CA SER A 119 -5.53 12.94 -39.37
C SER A 119 -6.52 13.86 -40.10
N LEU A 120 -7.34 14.61 -39.36
CA LEU A 120 -8.29 15.58 -39.92
C LEU A 120 -7.58 16.77 -40.57
N GLY A 121 -6.53 17.31 -39.93
CA GLY A 121 -5.72 18.40 -40.49
C GLY A 121 -4.96 18.01 -41.75
N ALA A 122 -4.55 16.74 -41.88
CA ALA A 122 -3.94 16.21 -43.10
C ALA A 122 -4.95 15.99 -44.24
N GLY A 123 -6.25 15.87 -43.94
CA GLY A 123 -7.32 15.68 -44.93
C GLY A 123 -7.91 16.97 -45.50
N VAL A 124 -7.68 18.13 -44.89
CA VAL A 124 -8.21 19.44 -45.37
C VAL A 124 -7.27 20.13 -46.38
N GLY A 125 -6.15 19.49 -46.72
CA GLY A 125 -5.15 19.98 -47.68
C GLY A 125 -5.07 19.20 -49.00
N ALA A 126 -6.05 18.36 -49.32
CA ALA A 126 -6.11 17.57 -50.56
C ALA A 126 -7.27 18.01 -51.46
#